data_AF-A0A7K1FKU1-F1
#
_entry.id   AF-A0A7K1FKU1-F1
#
_cell.length_a   1.000
_cell.length_b   1.000
_cell.length_c   1.000
_cell.angle_alpha   90.00
_cell.angle_beta   90.00
_cell.angle_gamma   90.00
#
_symmetry.space_group_name_H-M   'P 1'
#
loop_
_entity.id
_entity.type
_entity.pdbx_description
1 polymer ?
#
loop_
_entity_poly.entity_id
_entity_poly.type
_entity_poly.pdbx_seq_one_letter_code
_entity_poly.pdbx_strand_id
1 'polypeptide(L)'
;MSDIVTVTRGFQRDDAAWDARLEGLVAFVGTFGRMPRHGPSIDPAENSLSQWLGYQRREHSCGALSPDRIQRLDLAMPAWRGRRKI
;
A
#
# COMPACT_ATOMS: atom_id res chain seq x y z
N MET A 1 8.58 2.78 33.73
CA MET A 1 8.36 3.98 32.90
C MET A 1 8.18 3.47 31.49
N SER A 2 6.94 3.50 31.01
CA SER A 2 6.54 2.87 29.76
C SER A 2 7.01 3.70 28.58
N ASP A 3 8.01 3.20 27.87
CA ASP A 3 8.48 3.82 26.64
C ASP A 3 7.46 3.55 25.53
N ILE A 4 6.69 4.60 25.21
CA ILE A 4 5.81 4.65 24.05
C ILE A 4 6.72 4.68 22.82
N VAL A 5 6.88 3.53 22.17
CA VAL A 5 7.45 3.46 20.83
C VAL A 5 6.44 4.08 19.88
N THR A 6 6.59 5.37 19.60
CA THR A 6 5.87 6.05 18.53
C THR A 6 6.33 5.43 17.21
N VAL A 7 5.53 4.50 16.69
CA VAL A 7 5.71 3.88 15.37
C VAL A 7 5.40 4.93 14.31
N THR A 8 6.37 5.79 14.01
CA THR A 8 6.37 6.60 12.79
C THR A 8 6.80 5.70 11.64
N ARG A 9 5.90 4.81 11.18
CA ARG A 9 6.06 4.05 9.93
C ARG A 9 6.00 5.04 8.77
N GLY A 10 7.16 5.57 8.39
CA GLY A 10 7.32 6.52 7.30
C GLY A 10 8.75 6.51 6.82
N PHE A 11 9.29 5.33 6.51
CA PHE A 11 10.46 5.14 5.65
C PHE A 11 10.61 3.64 5.35
N GLN A 12 9.91 3.11 4.35
CA GLN A 12 10.27 1.79 3.81
C GLN A 12 11.59 1.97 3.05
N ARG A 13 12.75 1.67 3.67
CA ARG A 13 14.07 1.79 3.03
C ARG A 13 14.34 0.73 1.97
N ASP A 14 13.72 -0.42 2.12
CA ASP A 14 13.97 -1.59 1.29
C ASP A 14 13.01 -1.59 0.11
N ASP A 15 13.52 -1.23 -1.06
CA ASP A 15 12.75 -1.26 -2.31
C ASP A 15 12.36 -2.69 -2.71
N ALA A 16 13.16 -3.72 -2.39
CA ALA A 16 12.80 -5.10 -2.71
C ALA A 16 11.59 -5.57 -1.88
N ALA A 17 11.56 -5.22 -0.59
CA ALA A 17 10.40 -5.50 0.25
C ALA A 17 9.17 -4.70 -0.19
N TRP A 18 9.36 -3.48 -0.70
CA TRP A 18 8.29 -2.66 -1.25
C TRP A 18 7.73 -3.27 -2.55
N ASP A 19 8.61 -3.71 -3.45
CA ASP A 19 8.24 -4.35 -4.72
C ASP A 19 7.49 -5.66 -4.49
N ALA A 20 7.93 -6.49 -3.54
CA ALA A 20 7.20 -7.71 -3.17
C ALA A 20 5.76 -7.43 -2.70
N ARG A 21 5.52 -6.28 -2.05
CA ARG A 21 4.16 -5.85 -1.66
C ARG A 21 3.36 -5.37 -2.87
N LEU A 22 4.00 -4.66 -3.80
CA LEU A 22 3.35 -4.27 -5.05
C LEU A 22 2.95 -5.49 -5.87
N GLU A 23 3.83 -6.47 -6.02
CA GLU A 23 3.54 -7.76 -6.68
C GLU A 23 2.37 -8.48 -5.99
N GLY A 24 2.39 -8.55 -4.66
CA GLY A 24 1.28 -9.13 -3.88
C GLY A 24 -0.05 -8.41 -4.12
N LEU A 25 -0.04 -7.08 -4.24
CA LEU A 25 -1.23 -6.30 -4.60
C LEU A 25 -1.71 -6.62 -6.02
N VAL A 26 -0.79 -6.65 -6.99
CA VAL A 26 -1.11 -6.95 -8.40
C VAL A 26 -1.71 -8.36 -8.52
N ALA A 27 -1.09 -9.35 -7.89
CA ALA A 27 -1.58 -10.74 -7.87
C ALA A 27 -2.96 -10.84 -7.22
N PHE A 28 -3.18 -10.16 -6.10
CA PHE A 28 -4.49 -10.12 -5.44
C PHE A 28 -5.56 -9.54 -6.36
N VAL A 29 -5.30 -8.38 -6.98
CA VAL A 29 -6.28 -7.74 -7.88
C VAL A 29 -6.51 -8.57 -9.13
N GLY A 30 -5.47 -9.20 -9.69
CA GLY A 30 -5.61 -10.13 -10.82
C GLY A 30 -6.45 -11.36 -10.48
N THR A 31 -6.33 -11.87 -9.26
CA THR A 31 -7.06 -13.07 -8.80
C THR A 31 -8.52 -12.76 -8.44
N PHE A 32 -8.77 -11.68 -7.69
CA PHE A 32 -10.08 -11.39 -7.13
C PHE A 32 -10.86 -10.32 -7.92
N GLY A 33 -10.24 -9.63 -8.89
CA GLY A 33 -10.87 -8.58 -9.68
C GLY A 33 -11.24 -7.32 -8.88
N ARG A 34 -10.73 -7.18 -7.66
CA ARG A 34 -11.05 -6.08 -6.75
C ARG A 34 -9.85 -5.68 -5.90
N MET A 35 -9.89 -4.46 -5.38
CA MET A 35 -8.90 -4.00 -4.40
C MET A 35 -9.05 -4.77 -3.07
N PRO A 36 -7.94 -4.95 -2.31
CA PRO A 36 -8.00 -5.51 -0.97
C PRO A 36 -8.78 -4.58 -0.04
N ARG A 37 -9.48 -5.18 0.92
CA ARG A 37 -10.28 -4.50 1.95
C ARG A 37 -9.62 -4.65 3.31
N HIS A 38 -10.08 -3.82 4.24
CA HIS A 38 -9.66 -3.90 5.64
C HIS A 38 -10.86 -4.24 6.53
N GLY A 39 -10.68 -5.14 7.50
CA GLY A 39 -11.72 -5.44 8.49
C GLY A 39 -11.39 -6.66 9.38
N PRO A 40 -12.10 -6.81 10.52
CA PRO A 40 -11.82 -7.86 11.51
C PRO A 40 -12.08 -9.28 11.00
N SER A 41 -12.92 -9.43 9.98
CA SER A 41 -13.27 -10.74 9.36
C SER A 41 -12.64 -10.92 7.98
N ILE A 42 -11.69 -10.07 7.59
CA ILE A 42 -10.96 -10.18 6.34
C ILE A 42 -9.70 -11.04 6.57
N ASP A 43 -9.33 -11.82 5.55
CA ASP A 43 -8.10 -12.61 5.55
C ASP A 43 -6.88 -11.74 5.96
N PRO A 44 -5.99 -12.23 6.85
CA PRO A 44 -4.84 -11.45 7.30
C PRO A 44 -3.93 -10.95 6.18
N ALA A 45 -3.77 -11.69 5.09
CA ALA A 45 -2.97 -11.27 3.95
C ALA A 45 -3.66 -10.15 3.16
N GLU A 46 -4.98 -10.25 2.92
CA GLU A 46 -5.76 -9.16 2.30
C GLU A 46 -5.71 -7.89 3.16
N ASN A 47 -5.88 -8.03 4.48
CA ASN A 47 -5.78 -6.92 5.44
C ASN A 47 -4.41 -6.22 5.36
N SER A 48 -3.32 -7.01 5.32
CA SER A 48 -1.95 -6.51 5.21
C SER A 48 -1.74 -5.70 3.92
N LEU A 49 -2.28 -6.18 2.79
CA LEU A 49 -2.22 -5.45 1.51
C LEU A 49 -3.06 -4.17 1.53
N SER A 50 -4.25 -4.21 2.14
CA SER A 50 -5.08 -3.01 2.28
C SER A 50 -4.40 -1.93 3.14
N GLN A 51 -3.74 -2.32 4.24
CA GLN A 51 -2.98 -1.38 5.07
C GLN A 51 -1.77 -0.83 4.32
N TRP A 52 -1.01 -1.68 3.63
CA TRP A 52 0.14 -1.26 2.83
C TRP A 52 -0.24 -0.22 1.77
N LEU A 53 -1.32 -0.46 1.03
CA LEU A 53 -1.85 0.48 0.05
C LEU A 53 -2.32 1.80 0.69
N GLY A 54 -2.92 1.73 1.87
CA GLY A 54 -3.27 2.91 2.66
C GLY A 54 -2.06 3.77 3.00
N TYR A 55 -0.92 3.15 3.36
CA TYR A 55 0.32 3.86 3.59
C TYR A 55 0.86 4.53 2.33
N GLN A 56 0.84 3.86 1.17
CA GLN A 56 1.30 4.47 -0.08
C GLN A 56 0.48 5.70 -0.46
N ARG A 57 -0.85 5.62 -0.29
CA ARG A 57 -1.76 6.77 -0.53
C ARG A 57 -1.47 7.93 0.41
N ARG A 58 -1.22 7.64 1.69
CA ARG A 58 -0.87 8.66 2.69
C ARG A 58 0.45 9.32 2.33
N GLU A 59 1.50 8.53 2.07
CA GLU A 59 2.82 9.04 1.69
C GLU A 59 2.75 9.88 0.41
N HIS A 60 1.96 9.46 -0.58
CA HIS A 60 1.71 10.26 -1.78
C HIS A 60 1.02 11.59 -1.46
N SER A 61 -0.03 11.57 -0.64
CA SER A 61 -0.80 12.77 -0.27
C SER A 61 0.03 13.80 0.51
N CYS A 62 1.03 13.36 1.28
CA CYS A 62 1.92 14.25 2.02
C CYS A 62 3.26 14.51 1.30
N GLY A 63 3.41 14.11 0.03
CA GLY A 63 4.61 14.35 -0.77
C GLY A 63 5.85 13.54 -0.34
N ALA A 64 5.66 12.50 0.47
CA ALA A 64 6.75 11.66 0.99
C ALA A 64 7.01 10.40 0.16
N LEU A 65 6.08 10.01 -0.73
CA LEU A 65 6.30 8.88 -1.62
C LEU A 65 7.27 9.27 -2.75
N SER A 66 8.31 8.47 -2.97
CA SER A 66 9.32 8.78 -3.97
C SER A 66 8.74 8.76 -5.40
N PRO A 67 9.26 9.59 -6.33
CA PRO A 67 8.79 9.60 -7.72
C PRO A 67 8.86 8.24 -8.41
N ASP A 68 9.90 7.46 -8.11
CA ASP A 68 10.09 6.12 -8.66
C ASP A 68 9.01 5.13 -8.18
N ARG A 69 8.64 5.16 -6.89
CA ARG A 69 7.52 4.35 -6.36
C ARG A 69 6.18 4.77 -6.93
N ILE A 70 5.98 6.07 -7.15
CA ILE A 70 4.79 6.59 -7.82
C ILE A 70 4.69 6.01 -9.23
N GLN A 71 5.78 6.05 -10.00
CA GLN A 71 5.83 5.49 -11.35
C GLN A 71 5.54 3.98 -11.36
N ARG A 72 6.17 3.22 -10.46
CA ARG A 72 5.93 1.78 -10.32
C ARG A 72 4.47 1.46 -10.01
N LEU A 73 3.85 2.19 -9.08
CA LEU A 73 2.42 2.05 -8.75
C LEU A 73 1.51 2.44 -9.91
N ASP A 74 1.83 3.53 -10.62
CA ASP A 74 1.05 3.98 -11.78
C ASP A 74 1.08 2.97 -12.93
N LEU A 75 2.23 2.33 -13.17
CA LEU A 75 2.38 1.31 -14.19
C LEU A 75 1.68 0.01 -13.80
N ALA A 76 1.90 -0.48 -12.59
CA ALA A 76 1.45 -1.80 -12.17
C ALA A 76 -0.01 -1.85 -11.69
N MET A 77 -0.51 -0.76 -11.10
CA MET A 77 -1.85 -0.73 -10.50
C MET A 77 -2.50 0.65 -10.58
N PRO A 78 -2.88 1.17 -11.77
CA PRO A 78 -3.43 2.54 -11.93
C PRO A 78 -4.56 2.92 -10.95
N ALA A 79 -5.38 1.95 -10.52
CA ALA A 79 -6.45 2.14 -9.55
C ALA A 79 -5.96 2.41 -8.10
N TRP A 80 -4.65 2.35 -7.84
CA TRP A 80 -4.05 2.55 -6.51
C TRP A 80 -4.35 3.94 -5.96
N ARG A 81 -4.50 4.95 -6.81
CA ARG A 81 -4.83 6.34 -6.42
C ARG A 81 -6.24 6.49 -5.83
N GLY A 82 -7.04 5.43 -5.87
CA GLY A 82 -8.44 5.43 -5.44
C GLY A 82 -9.40 5.70 -6.60
N ARG A 83 -10.70 5.71 -6.32
CA ARG A 83 -11.67 6.11 -7.33
C ARG A 83 -11.49 7.59 -7.63
N ARG A 84 -11.05 7.92 -8.84
CA ARG A 84 -11.28 9.25 -9.42
C ARG A 84 -12.79 9.48 -9.35
N LYS A 85 -13.25 10.44 -8.53
CA LYS A 85 -14.59 10.99 -8.76
C LYS A 85 -14.50 11.64 -10.14
N ILE A 86 -15.11 10.99 -11.13
CA ILE A 86 -15.45 11.61 -12.41
C ILE A 86 -16.66 12.48 -12.13
#